data_AF-A0A3D5FKM8-F1
#
_entry.id   AF-A0A3D5FKM8-F1
#
_cell.length_a   1.000
_cell.length_b   1.000
_cell.length_c   1.000
_cell.angle_alpha   90.00
_cell.angle_beta   90.00
_cell.angle_gamma   90.00
#
_symmetry.space_group_name_H-M   'P 1'
#
loop_
_entity.id
_entity.type
_entity.pdbx_description
1 polymer ?
#
loop_
_entity_poly.entity_id
_entity_poly.type
_entity_poly.pdbx_seq_one_letter_code
_entity_poly.pdbx_strand_id
1 'polypeptide(L)'
;MHGDAAIYIPVQDWDHAANLPSEWQSPAGWQFAKRLILSNTTELDRHLEPIEVDVDFHGRHITDLESEVRVAATTSGGGGGRLEGIPSQVHLFAQEDSTLRCRLFFLASVPRDSTRTYVVLYGNPDAPAPIHDTDLSFSDEDYPLEVENAHYRATLSHLSGNWKCHFPKGWEATLDSGGGHGVEGTIHWGPDWSEERVGRYRIT
;
A
#
# COMPACT_ATOMS: atom_id res chain seq x y z
N MET A 1 1.88 -27.08 -2.36
CA MET A 1 1.60 -26.18 -3.50
C MET A 1 0.85 -24.98 -2.93
N HIS A 2 1.58 -23.94 -2.53
CA HIS A 2 0.94 -22.65 -2.22
C HIS A 2 0.58 -22.03 -3.56
N GLY A 3 -0.71 -21.95 -3.86
CA GLY A 3 -1.17 -21.19 -5.00
C GLY A 3 -0.84 -19.73 -4.73
N ASP A 4 0.09 -19.17 -5.50
CA ASP A 4 0.14 -17.73 -5.69
C ASP A 4 -1.28 -17.32 -6.07
N ALA A 5 -1.90 -16.49 -5.23
CA ALA A 5 -3.16 -15.86 -5.56
C ALA A 5 -2.86 -14.98 -6.78
N ALA A 6 -3.04 -15.54 -7.97
CA ALA A 6 -2.91 -14.80 -9.20
C ALA A 6 -3.92 -13.67 -9.13
N ILE A 7 -3.42 -12.45 -8.92
CA ILE A 7 -4.24 -11.25 -8.96
C ILE A 7 -4.70 -11.11 -10.40
N TYR A 8 -5.92 -11.57 -10.66
CA TYR A 8 -6.53 -11.45 -11.97
C TYR A 8 -6.97 -9.99 -12.14
N ILE A 9 -6.15 -9.22 -12.86
CA ILE A 9 -6.49 -7.85 -13.28
C ILE A 9 -7.10 -7.99 -14.68
N PRO A 10 -8.42 -7.83 -14.86
CA PRO A 10 -8.99 -7.79 -16.19
C PRO A 10 -8.33 -6.62 -16.93
N VAL A 11 -7.65 -6.97 -18.01
CA VAL A 11 -6.77 -6.14 -18.81
C VAL A 11 -7.45 -4.82 -19.18
N GLN A 12 -7.02 -3.73 -18.54
CA GLN A 12 -7.01 -2.35 -19.04
C GLN A 12 -8.31 -1.71 -19.55
N ASP A 13 -9.48 -2.33 -19.38
CA ASP A 13 -10.75 -1.68 -19.65
C ASP A 13 -11.09 -0.67 -18.55
N TRP A 14 -11.46 0.54 -18.97
CA TRP A 14 -12.01 1.57 -18.11
C TRP A 14 -13.47 1.81 -18.50
N ASP A 15 -14.27 2.17 -17.50
CA ASP A 15 -15.67 2.55 -17.65
C ASP A 15 -15.82 4.04 -17.33
N HIS A 16 -16.86 4.68 -17.85
CA HIS A 16 -17.28 5.97 -17.30
C HIS A 16 -17.74 5.76 -15.86
N ALA A 17 -17.33 6.64 -14.95
CA ALA A 17 -17.73 6.53 -13.53
C ALA A 17 -19.26 6.60 -13.34
N ALA A 18 -19.97 7.25 -14.27
CA ALA A 18 -21.43 7.28 -14.31
C ALA A 18 -22.08 5.92 -14.61
N ASN A 19 -21.33 4.97 -15.18
CA ASN A 19 -21.78 3.60 -15.46
C ASN A 19 -21.53 2.65 -14.27
N LEU A 20 -20.88 3.13 -13.19
CA LEU A 20 -20.76 2.35 -11.97
C LEU A 20 -22.16 2.07 -11.39
N PRO A 21 -22.34 0.93 -10.70
CA PRO A 21 -23.61 0.60 -10.07
C PRO A 21 -24.11 1.74 -9.17
N SER A 22 -25.37 2.14 -9.36
CA SER A 22 -25.96 3.30 -8.66
C SER A 22 -25.92 3.17 -7.13
N GLU A 23 -25.98 1.94 -6.63
CA GLU A 23 -25.90 1.59 -5.21
C GLU A 23 -24.54 1.90 -4.57
N TRP A 24 -23.50 2.09 -5.39
CA TRP A 24 -22.15 2.42 -4.93
C TRP A 24 -21.99 3.90 -4.57
N GLN A 25 -22.95 4.75 -4.93
CA GLN A 25 -22.96 6.19 -4.63
C GLN A 25 -21.59 6.83 -4.88
N SER A 26 -21.06 6.61 -6.08
CA SER A 26 -19.71 7.05 -6.46
C SER A 26 -19.53 8.56 -6.21
N PRO A 27 -18.36 9.00 -5.72
CA PRO A 27 -18.11 10.41 -5.47
C PRO A 27 -18.25 11.22 -6.77
N ALA A 28 -18.78 12.44 -6.66
CA ALA A 28 -18.94 13.33 -7.81
C ALA A 28 -17.58 13.81 -8.36
N GLY A 29 -17.57 14.21 -9.64
CA GLY A 29 -16.39 14.79 -10.31
C GLY A 29 -15.47 13.79 -10.98
N TRP A 30 -15.49 12.52 -10.57
CA TRP A 30 -14.73 11.46 -11.23
C TRP A 30 -15.37 11.09 -12.56
N GLN A 31 -14.56 11.07 -13.63
CA GLN A 31 -15.05 10.80 -14.99
C GLN A 31 -14.93 9.33 -15.38
N PHE A 32 -13.91 8.65 -14.87
CA PHE A 32 -13.54 7.30 -15.27
C PHE A 32 -13.29 6.40 -14.07
N ALA A 33 -13.43 5.10 -14.29
CA ALA A 33 -13.22 4.08 -13.29
C ALA A 33 -12.59 2.81 -13.89
N LYS A 34 -11.68 2.17 -13.16
CA LYS A 34 -11.24 0.79 -13.41
C LYS A 34 -11.66 -0.09 -12.24
N ARG A 35 -11.95 -1.37 -12.50
CA ARG A 35 -12.31 -2.35 -11.48
C ARG A 35 -11.16 -3.31 -11.24
N LEU A 36 -10.73 -3.42 -10.00
CA LEU A 36 -9.73 -4.38 -9.54
C LEU A 36 -10.42 -5.42 -8.68
N ILE A 37 -10.33 -6.69 -9.06
CA ILE A 37 -10.99 -7.78 -8.36
C ILE A 37 -9.91 -8.60 -7.66
N LEU A 38 -9.90 -8.57 -6.34
CA LEU A 38 -8.97 -9.36 -5.53
C LEU A 38 -9.69 -10.59 -5.00
N SER A 39 -9.10 -11.77 -5.20
CA SER A 39 -9.62 -13.03 -4.69
C SER A 39 -8.67 -13.60 -3.63
N ASN A 40 -9.22 -13.94 -2.48
CA ASN A 40 -8.54 -14.67 -1.43
C ASN A 40 -9.11 -16.08 -1.38
N THR A 41 -8.35 -17.06 -1.84
CA THR A 41 -8.70 -18.48 -1.85
C THR A 41 -8.07 -19.24 -0.68
N THR A 42 -7.60 -18.52 0.34
CA THR A 42 -7.03 -19.12 1.54
C THR A 42 -8.07 -19.17 2.65
N GLU A 43 -7.86 -20.03 3.63
CA GLU A 43 -8.74 -20.20 4.78
C GLU A 43 -8.60 -19.07 5.84
N LEU A 44 -7.72 -18.10 5.59
CA LEU A 44 -7.42 -16.98 6.48
C LEU A 44 -7.88 -15.66 5.88
N ASP A 45 -8.40 -14.79 6.73
CA ASP A 45 -8.70 -13.42 6.35
C ASP A 45 -7.38 -12.67 6.10
N ARG A 46 -7.32 -11.94 4.97
CA ARG A 46 -6.21 -11.04 4.65
C ARG A 46 -6.61 -9.64 5.04
N HIS A 47 -5.87 -9.03 5.96
CA HIS A 47 -6.17 -7.72 6.53
C HIS A 47 -5.07 -6.73 6.20
N LEU A 48 -5.46 -5.62 5.56
CA LEU A 48 -4.59 -4.49 5.21
C LEU A 48 -3.25 -4.93 4.59
N GLU A 49 -3.30 -5.93 3.72
CA GLU A 49 -2.12 -6.42 3.03
C GLU A 49 -1.73 -5.44 1.92
N PRO A 50 -0.44 -5.07 1.79
CA PRO A 50 0.00 -4.17 0.74
C PRO A 50 -0.16 -4.84 -0.62
N ILE A 51 -0.87 -4.16 -1.51
CA ILE A 51 -1.05 -4.56 -2.91
C ILE A 51 -0.24 -3.62 -3.78
N GLU A 52 0.50 -4.20 -4.71
CA GLU A 52 1.16 -3.52 -5.82
C GLU A 52 0.50 -3.96 -7.12
N VAL A 53 0.08 -3.00 -7.93
CA VAL A 53 -0.55 -3.28 -9.22
C VAL A 53 -0.14 -2.27 -10.28
N ASP A 54 0.25 -2.78 -11.44
CA ASP A 54 0.49 -1.94 -12.61
C ASP A 54 -0.86 -1.58 -13.27
N VAL A 55 -1.07 -0.29 -13.52
CA VAL A 55 -2.28 0.28 -14.10
C VAL A 55 -1.91 1.31 -15.16
N ASP A 56 -2.62 1.31 -16.29
CA ASP A 56 -2.36 2.26 -17.36
C ASP A 56 -3.47 3.31 -17.47
N PHE A 57 -3.08 4.57 -17.60
CA PHE A 57 -4.00 5.67 -17.85
C PHE A 57 -3.73 6.30 -19.21
N HIS A 58 -4.80 6.66 -19.91
CA HIS A 58 -4.64 7.46 -21.12
C HIS A 58 -4.30 8.90 -20.72
N GLY A 59 -3.22 9.46 -21.24
CA GLY A 59 -2.71 10.80 -20.89
C GLY A 59 -3.63 11.98 -21.25
N ARG A 60 -4.76 11.72 -21.92
CA ARG A 60 -5.83 12.72 -22.12
C ARG A 60 -6.92 12.69 -21.04
N HIS A 61 -6.95 11.65 -20.23
CA HIS A 61 -7.94 11.47 -19.16
C HIS A 61 -7.46 11.98 -17.81
N ILE A 62 -6.19 12.37 -17.72
CA ILE A 62 -5.56 12.73 -16.46
C ILE A 62 -4.56 13.86 -16.70
N THR A 63 -4.59 14.85 -15.82
CA THR A 63 -3.72 16.04 -15.87
C THR A 63 -2.71 16.06 -14.72
N ASP A 64 -3.07 15.49 -13.57
CA ASP A 64 -2.20 15.28 -12.41
C ASP A 64 -2.44 13.88 -11.82
N LEU A 65 -1.44 13.01 -11.92
CA LEU A 65 -1.55 11.61 -11.50
C LEU A 65 -1.77 11.48 -9.99
N GLU A 66 -1.09 12.29 -9.17
CA GLU A 66 -1.14 12.18 -7.71
C GLU A 66 -2.49 12.67 -7.16
N SER A 67 -3.00 13.77 -7.72
CA SER A 67 -4.28 14.34 -7.31
C SER A 67 -5.48 13.59 -7.90
N GLU A 68 -5.36 12.98 -9.07
CA GLU A 68 -6.50 12.43 -9.81
C GLU A 68 -6.56 10.91 -9.87
N VAL A 69 -5.90 10.19 -8.96
CA VAL A 69 -6.10 8.74 -8.80
C VAL A 69 -6.53 8.43 -7.38
N ARG A 70 -7.66 7.74 -7.22
CA ARG A 70 -8.16 7.27 -5.91
C ARG A 70 -8.57 5.83 -5.98
N VAL A 71 -8.18 5.05 -4.98
CA VAL A 71 -8.76 3.72 -4.75
C VAL A 71 -9.95 3.88 -3.82
N ALA A 72 -11.03 3.16 -4.12
CA ALA A 72 -12.19 3.07 -3.26
C ALA A 72 -12.74 1.64 -3.22
N ALA A 73 -13.46 1.30 -2.15
CA ALA A 73 -14.23 0.07 -2.06
C ALA A 73 -15.58 0.32 -1.40
N THR A 74 -16.52 -0.60 -1.57
CA THR A 74 -17.81 -0.52 -0.88
C THR A 74 -17.62 -0.75 0.63
N THR A 75 -18.34 0.06 1.41
CA THR A 75 -18.43 -0.02 2.88
C THR A 75 -18.95 -1.36 3.37
N SER A 76 -19.95 -1.90 2.68
CA SER A 76 -20.47 -3.25 2.92
C SER A 76 -19.78 -4.22 1.98
N GLY A 77 -19.16 -5.28 2.53
CA GLY A 77 -18.53 -6.36 1.76
C GLY A 77 -19.52 -7.17 0.88
N GLY A 78 -20.82 -6.89 0.97
CA GLY A 78 -21.87 -7.50 0.17
C GLY A 78 -22.51 -6.50 -0.81
N GLY A 79 -21.85 -6.27 -1.95
CA GLY A 79 -22.44 -5.79 -3.21
C GLY A 79 -22.98 -4.36 -3.30
N GLY A 80 -23.44 -3.75 -2.21
CA GLY A 80 -23.97 -2.39 -2.17
C GLY A 80 -23.30 -1.53 -1.11
N GLY A 81 -23.55 -0.22 -1.14
CA GLY A 81 -23.04 0.74 -0.16
C GLY A 81 -22.07 1.74 -0.77
N ARG A 82 -21.95 2.90 -0.12
CA ARG A 82 -21.12 4.01 -0.58
C ARG A 82 -19.67 3.57 -0.76
N LEU A 83 -19.06 4.00 -1.88
CA LEU A 83 -17.63 3.92 -2.09
C LEU A 83 -16.90 4.82 -1.09
N GLU A 84 -16.05 4.20 -0.29
CA GLU A 84 -15.13 4.90 0.60
C GLU A 84 -13.72 4.85 0.04
N GLY A 85 -13.05 6.00 0.12
CA GLY A 85 -11.66 6.13 -0.31
C GLY A 85 -10.74 5.31 0.58
N ILE A 86 -9.77 4.65 -0.04
CA ILE A 86 -8.70 3.91 0.61
C ILE A 86 -7.41 4.67 0.37
N PRO A 87 -6.56 4.86 1.41
CA PRO A 87 -5.23 5.42 1.22
C PRO A 87 -4.48 4.65 0.13
N SER A 88 -4.00 5.39 -0.86
CA SER A 88 -3.37 4.81 -2.04
C SER A 88 -2.31 5.76 -2.58
N GLN A 89 -1.24 5.20 -3.11
CA GLN A 89 -0.17 5.94 -3.76
C GLN A 89 -0.02 5.45 -5.20
N VAL A 90 0.23 6.37 -6.12
CA VAL A 90 0.44 6.05 -7.53
C VAL A 90 1.77 6.65 -8.01
N HIS A 91 2.52 5.88 -8.78
CA HIS A 91 3.83 6.28 -9.31
C HIS A 91 3.87 6.08 -10.82
N LEU A 92 4.27 7.10 -11.57
CA LEU A 92 4.58 6.96 -13.00
C LEU A 92 5.96 6.30 -13.15
N PHE A 93 6.04 5.18 -13.87
CA PHE A 93 7.34 4.56 -14.16
C PHE A 93 7.68 4.51 -15.65
N ALA A 94 6.69 4.65 -16.54
CA ALA A 94 6.94 4.76 -17.97
C ALA A 94 5.82 5.54 -18.67
N GLN A 95 6.16 6.16 -19.80
CA GLN A 95 5.20 6.78 -20.70
C GLN A 95 5.53 6.35 -22.13
N GLU A 96 4.52 5.82 -22.82
CA GLU A 96 4.61 5.38 -24.21
C GLU A 96 3.43 5.97 -24.99
N ASP A 97 3.73 6.77 -26.01
CA ASP A 97 2.73 7.53 -26.77
C ASP A 97 1.79 8.36 -25.86
N SER A 98 0.50 7.99 -25.84
CA SER A 98 -0.54 8.60 -25.00
C SER A 98 -0.91 7.75 -23.79
N THR A 99 -0.09 6.76 -23.43
CA THR A 99 -0.31 5.86 -22.30
C THR A 99 0.69 6.14 -21.20
N LEU A 100 0.18 6.42 -20.00
CA LEU A 100 0.93 6.56 -18.75
C LEU A 100 0.88 5.21 -18.04
N ARG A 101 2.05 4.58 -17.89
CA ARG A 101 2.18 3.31 -17.16
C ARG A 101 2.55 3.60 -15.72
N CYS A 102 1.65 3.24 -14.83
CA CYS A 102 1.72 3.61 -13.43
C CYS A 102 1.71 2.37 -12.54
N ARG A 103 2.30 2.52 -11.36
CA ARG A 103 2.23 1.54 -10.29
C ARG A 103 1.41 2.09 -9.15
N LEU A 104 0.37 1.36 -8.79
CA LEU A 104 -0.57 1.72 -7.74
C LEU A 104 -0.35 0.83 -6.52
N PHE A 105 -0.29 1.47 -5.36
CA PHE A 105 -0.11 0.85 -4.06
C PHE A 105 -1.29 1.19 -3.15
N PHE A 106 -1.83 0.20 -2.45
CA PHE A 106 -2.85 0.41 -1.42
C PHE A 106 -2.92 -0.79 -0.48
N LEU A 107 -3.54 -0.62 0.69
CA LEU A 107 -3.76 -1.71 1.64
C LEU A 107 -5.13 -2.36 1.38
N ALA A 108 -5.13 -3.64 1.04
CA ALA A 108 -6.35 -4.40 0.77
C ALA A 108 -6.72 -5.31 1.93
N SER A 109 -8.01 -5.39 2.23
CA SER A 109 -8.57 -6.43 3.10
C SER A 109 -9.54 -7.30 2.32
N VAL A 110 -9.30 -8.61 2.29
CA VAL A 110 -10.12 -9.59 1.57
C VAL A 110 -10.37 -10.78 2.52
N PRO A 111 -11.63 -11.02 2.93
CA PRO A 111 -11.97 -12.17 3.77
C PRO A 111 -11.54 -13.49 3.12
N ARG A 112 -11.35 -14.53 3.94
CA ARG A 112 -11.11 -15.89 3.46
C ARG A 112 -12.17 -16.35 2.47
N ASP A 113 -11.75 -17.21 1.53
CA ASP A 113 -12.62 -17.82 0.52
C ASP A 113 -13.59 -16.83 -0.17
N SER A 114 -13.11 -15.62 -0.47
CA SER A 114 -13.95 -14.54 -0.96
C SER A 114 -13.26 -13.70 -2.03
N THR A 115 -14.04 -12.84 -2.66
CA THR A 115 -13.58 -11.86 -3.63
C THR A 115 -14.06 -10.49 -3.21
N ARG A 116 -13.20 -9.48 -3.40
CA ARG A 116 -13.56 -8.07 -3.17
C ARG A 116 -13.19 -7.21 -4.37
N THR A 117 -14.13 -6.36 -4.77
CA THR A 117 -13.91 -5.37 -5.82
C THR A 117 -13.45 -4.04 -5.22
N TYR A 118 -12.35 -3.55 -5.76
CA TYR A 118 -11.84 -2.20 -5.56
C TYR A 118 -12.05 -1.42 -6.86
N VAL A 119 -12.28 -0.13 -6.73
CA VAL A 119 -12.52 0.79 -7.84
C VAL A 119 -11.40 1.83 -7.84
N VAL A 120 -10.70 1.95 -8.97
CA VAL A 120 -9.75 3.03 -9.20
C VAL A 120 -10.49 4.14 -9.93
N LEU A 121 -10.82 5.21 -9.23
CA LEU A 121 -11.45 6.42 -9.78
C LEU A 121 -10.36 7.35 -10.30
N TYR A 122 -10.57 7.91 -11.49
CA TYR A 122 -9.63 8.88 -12.07
C TYR A 122 -10.27 9.91 -13.02
N GLY A 123 -9.50 10.94 -13.37
CA GLY A 123 -9.90 12.02 -14.27
C GLY A 123 -10.83 13.04 -13.61
N ASN A 124 -10.42 13.56 -12.46
CA ASN A 124 -11.09 14.66 -11.78
C ASN A 124 -10.08 15.80 -11.56
N PRO A 125 -9.92 16.73 -12.51
CA PRO A 125 -8.91 17.79 -12.43
C PRO A 125 -9.08 18.74 -11.23
N ASP A 126 -10.29 18.77 -10.66
CA ASP A 126 -10.63 19.59 -9.50
C ASP A 126 -10.50 18.80 -8.17
N ALA A 127 -9.94 17.58 -8.21
CA ALA A 127 -9.74 16.77 -7.02
C ALA A 127 -8.77 17.46 -6.06
N PRO A 128 -9.14 17.61 -4.77
CA PRO A 128 -8.20 18.09 -3.78
C PRO A 128 -7.06 17.08 -3.60
N ALA A 129 -5.89 17.58 -3.20
CA ALA A 129 -4.75 16.74 -2.84
C ALA A 129 -5.20 15.62 -1.86
N PRO A 130 -4.71 14.38 -2.04
CA PRO A 130 -5.07 13.30 -1.15
C PRO A 130 -4.58 13.60 0.27
N ILE A 131 -5.48 13.48 1.25
CA ILE A 131 -5.13 13.57 2.66
C ILE A 131 -5.13 12.14 3.20
N HIS A 132 -3.95 11.64 3.55
CA HIS A 132 -3.79 10.36 4.23
C HIS A 132 -3.57 10.65 5.71
N ASP A 133 -4.56 10.32 6.54
CA ASP A 133 -4.36 10.33 7.98
C ASP A 133 -3.52 9.10 8.34
N THR A 134 -2.30 9.34 8.81
CA THR A 134 -1.38 8.31 9.24
C THR A 134 -0.71 8.74 10.54
N ASP A 135 -0.54 7.77 11.44
CA ASP A 135 0.25 7.92 12.65
C ASP A 135 1.76 7.82 12.37
N LEU A 136 2.14 7.56 11.11
CA LEU A 136 3.52 7.47 10.67
C LEU A 136 4.15 8.86 10.67
N SER A 137 5.07 9.07 11.60
CA SER A 137 5.91 10.26 11.68
C SER A 137 7.34 9.95 11.28
N PHE A 138 7.97 10.92 10.63
CA PHE A 138 9.38 10.89 10.27
C PHE A 138 10.05 12.13 10.85
N SER A 139 11.31 12.02 11.25
CA SER A 139 12.13 13.18 11.65
C SER A 139 13.43 13.24 10.85
N ASP A 140 14.04 14.43 10.83
CA ASP A 140 15.19 14.88 10.02
C ASP A 140 14.83 15.45 8.64
N GLU A 141 15.36 16.65 8.32
CA GLU A 141 14.96 17.48 7.17
C GLU A 141 15.44 16.93 5.81
N ASP A 142 16.59 16.25 5.76
CA ASP A 142 17.21 15.82 4.49
C ASP A 142 16.97 14.34 4.17
N TYR A 143 17.02 13.47 5.17
CA TYR A 143 16.78 12.04 5.03
C TYR A 143 16.15 11.53 6.32
N PRO A 144 14.94 10.93 6.28
CA PRO A 144 14.29 10.47 7.48
C PRO A 144 15.05 9.27 8.05
N LEU A 145 15.78 9.50 9.14
CA LEU A 145 16.57 8.47 9.82
C LEU A 145 15.82 7.85 11.00
N GLU A 146 14.64 8.37 11.30
CA GLU A 146 13.73 7.82 12.29
C GLU A 146 12.33 7.75 11.71
N VAL A 147 11.69 6.60 11.93
CA VAL A 147 10.31 6.35 11.57
C VAL A 147 9.57 5.81 12.78
N GLU A 148 8.41 6.37 13.07
CA GLU A 148 7.62 6.01 14.24
C GLU A 148 6.14 5.94 13.89
N ASN A 149 5.43 4.96 14.45
CA ASN A 149 3.97 4.88 14.43
C ASN A 149 3.46 4.34 15.79
N ALA A 150 2.19 4.03 15.94
CA ALA A 150 1.62 3.52 17.18
C ALA A 150 2.21 2.16 17.64
N HIS A 151 2.85 1.42 16.73
CA HIS A 151 3.34 0.06 16.96
C HIS A 151 4.84 -0.02 17.21
N TYR A 152 5.65 0.85 16.61
CA TYR A 152 7.09 0.83 16.80
C TYR A 152 7.74 2.18 16.51
N ARG A 153 9.00 2.30 16.94
CA ARG A 153 9.95 3.29 16.46
C ARG A 153 11.17 2.57 15.89
N ALA A 154 11.64 2.94 14.72
CA ALA A 154 12.85 2.42 14.12
C ALA A 154 13.79 3.56 13.77
N THR A 155 15.08 3.35 14.04
CA THR A 155 16.14 4.32 13.73
C THR A 155 17.15 3.71 12.78
N LEU A 156 17.63 4.51 11.85
CA LEU A 156 18.65 4.19 10.86
C LEU A 156 19.98 4.83 11.26
N SER A 157 21.10 4.22 10.87
CA SER A 157 22.43 4.83 11.05
C SER A 157 22.59 6.05 10.13
N HIS A 158 23.05 7.17 10.69
CA HIS A 158 23.44 8.36 9.92
C HIS A 158 24.62 8.09 8.96
N LEU A 159 25.44 7.08 9.24
CA LEU A 159 26.62 6.77 8.43
C LEU A 159 26.31 5.86 7.25
N SER A 160 25.47 4.85 7.46
CA SER A 160 25.22 3.79 6.47
C SER A 160 23.78 3.67 5.99
N GLY A 161 22.82 4.30 6.65
CA GLY A 161 21.39 4.10 6.41
C GLY A 161 20.86 2.75 6.89
N ASN A 162 21.71 1.91 7.51
CA ASN A 162 21.31 0.60 7.99
C ASN A 162 20.38 0.71 9.20
N TRP A 163 19.53 -0.30 9.37
CA TRP A 163 18.68 -0.43 10.55
C TRP A 163 19.54 -0.56 11.82
N LYS A 164 19.41 0.44 12.71
CA LYS A 164 20.23 0.59 13.92
C LYS A 164 19.50 0.12 15.17
N CYS A 165 18.30 0.65 15.43
CA CYS A 165 17.49 0.26 16.58
C CYS A 165 16.02 0.05 16.19
N HIS A 166 15.34 -0.88 16.86
CA HIS A 166 13.90 -1.09 16.81
C HIS A 166 13.31 -1.14 18.22
N PHE A 167 12.32 -0.29 18.45
CA PHE A 167 11.60 -0.17 19.70
C PHE A 167 10.13 -0.53 19.45
N PRO A 168 9.71 -1.80 19.63
CA PRO A 168 8.31 -2.16 19.55
C PRO A 168 7.55 -1.55 20.74
N LYS A 169 6.43 -0.89 20.47
CA LYS A 169 5.56 -0.28 21.48
C LYS A 169 4.60 -1.35 22.02
N GLY A 170 4.48 -1.41 23.34
CA GLY A 170 3.67 -2.42 24.02
C GLY A 170 4.40 -3.74 24.29
N TRP A 171 5.72 -3.79 24.07
CA TRP A 171 6.55 -4.93 24.43
C TRP A 171 7.85 -4.48 25.11
N GLU A 172 8.42 -5.32 25.97
CA GLU A 172 9.64 -4.96 26.73
C GLU A 172 10.93 -5.14 25.94
N ALA A 173 10.92 -5.99 24.91
CA ALA A 173 12.10 -6.32 24.14
C ALA A 173 12.47 -5.17 23.17
N THR A 174 13.69 -4.66 23.29
CA THR A 174 14.28 -3.70 22.34
C THR A 174 15.34 -4.40 21.51
N LEU A 175 15.37 -4.12 20.20
CA LEU A 175 16.48 -4.53 19.34
C LEU A 175 17.39 -3.33 19.13
N ASP A 176 18.59 -3.38 19.67
CA ASP A 176 19.60 -2.32 19.52
C ASP A 176 20.87 -2.98 19.00
N SER A 177 21.44 -2.44 17.91
CA SER A 177 22.70 -2.94 17.40
C SER A 177 23.87 -2.74 18.36
N GLY A 178 23.72 -1.85 19.34
CA GLY A 178 24.69 -1.63 20.43
C GLY A 178 26.05 -1.11 19.96
N GLY A 179 26.87 -0.69 20.92
CA GLY A 179 28.27 -0.31 20.69
C GLY A 179 29.22 -1.52 20.73
N GLY A 180 29.10 -2.43 19.75
CA GLY A 180 30.03 -3.56 19.60
C GLY A 180 31.44 -3.10 19.20
N HIS A 181 32.45 -3.95 19.44
CA HIS A 181 33.87 -3.65 19.24
C HIS A 181 34.22 -3.22 17.79
N GLY A 182 34.04 -1.94 17.47
CA GLY A 182 34.74 -1.24 16.39
C GLY A 182 33.93 -0.80 15.17
N VAL A 183 32.63 -1.15 15.04
CA VAL A 183 31.75 -0.62 13.99
C VAL A 183 30.30 -0.55 14.49
N GLU A 184 29.53 0.42 14.00
CA GLU A 184 28.08 0.45 14.23
C GLU A 184 27.48 -0.86 13.68
N GLY A 185 27.00 -1.73 14.58
CA GLY A 185 26.41 -2.99 14.19
C GLY A 185 25.16 -2.77 13.35
N THR A 186 24.82 -3.73 12.49
CA THR A 186 23.61 -3.69 11.67
C THR A 186 22.63 -4.75 12.16
N ILE A 187 21.36 -4.38 12.34
CA ILE A 187 20.30 -5.36 12.54
C ILE A 187 20.06 -6.05 11.18
N HIS A 188 20.57 -7.26 11.02
CA HIS A 188 20.29 -8.09 9.85
C HIS A 188 18.97 -8.84 10.06
N TRP A 189 17.96 -8.55 9.25
CA TRP A 189 16.75 -9.37 9.16
C TRP A 189 16.96 -10.49 8.14
N GLY A 190 17.00 -11.74 8.62
CA GLY A 190 16.99 -12.94 7.78
C GLY A 190 15.74 -13.75 8.08
N PRO A 191 14.67 -13.66 7.27
CA PRO A 191 13.45 -14.44 7.51
C PRO A 191 13.67 -15.96 7.36
N ASP A 192 14.80 -16.38 6.78
CA ASP A 192 15.09 -17.77 6.43
C ASP A 192 15.74 -18.60 7.56
N TRP A 193 15.95 -18.03 8.76
CA TRP A 193 16.81 -18.66 9.77
C TRP A 193 16.13 -19.36 10.95
N SER A 194 14.80 -19.44 11.04
CA SER A 194 14.19 -20.35 12.02
C SER A 194 12.69 -20.60 11.83
N GLU A 195 12.29 -21.87 11.73
CA GLU A 195 10.94 -22.33 12.11
C GLU A 195 10.77 -22.42 13.65
N GLU A 196 11.77 -21.97 14.43
CA GLU A 196 11.72 -21.96 15.88
C GLU A 196 10.90 -20.76 16.39
N ARG A 197 10.07 -20.98 17.42
CA ARG A 197 9.26 -19.96 18.11
C ARG A 197 10.05 -18.82 18.76
N VAL A 198 11.38 -18.84 18.68
CA VAL A 198 12.29 -17.87 19.28
C VAL A 198 13.34 -17.50 18.22
N GLY A 199 13.15 -16.36 17.57
CA GLY A 199 14.11 -15.86 16.57
C GLY A 199 15.45 -15.57 17.23
N ARG A 200 16.54 -16.17 16.72
CA ARG A 200 17.90 -15.79 17.11
C ARG A 200 18.35 -14.64 16.21
N TYR A 201 18.24 -13.42 16.71
CA TYR A 201 18.83 -12.25 16.06
C TYR A 201 20.35 -12.28 16.22
N ARG A 202 21.09 -12.28 15.11
CA ARG A 202 22.53 -12.04 15.16
C ARG A 202 22.77 -10.55 15.04
N ILE A 203 23.15 -9.93 16.15
CA ILE A 203 23.74 -8.59 16.14
C ILE A 203 25.21 -8.80 15.76
N THR A 204 25.62 -8.31 14.60
CA THR A 204 27.04 -8.28 14.17
C THR A 204 27.55 -6.87 14.15
#